data_AF-A0A1W9QP22-F1
#
_entry.id   AF-A0A1W9QP22-F1
#
_cell.length_a   1.000
_cell.length_b   1.000
_cell.length_c   1.000
_cell.angle_alpha   90.00
_cell.angle_beta   90.00
_cell.angle_gamma   90.00
#
_symmetry.space_group_name_H-M   'P 1'
#
loop_
_entity.id
_entity.type
_entity.pdbx_description
1 polymer ?
#
loop_
_entity_poly.entity_id
_entity_poly.type
_entity_poly.pdbx_seq_one_letter_code
_entity_poly.pdbx_strand_id
1 'polypeptide(L)' 'MKRHNLLPNDAIIIATCNHNNIKNLASYDSDFNIVSNTFGIRLLSSVEDFNKIPRINLSRND' A
#
# COMPACT_ATOMS: atom_id res chain seq x y z
N MET A 1 5.95 12.38 -16.51
CA MET A 1 6.70 11.56 -15.53
C MET A 1 7.36 12.35 -14.39
N LYS A 2 7.28 13.70 -14.32
CA LYS A 2 7.96 14.51 -13.27
C LYS A 2 7.16 14.79 -11.99
N ARG A 3 5.89 14.36 -11.88
CA ARG A 3 5.03 14.80 -10.77
C ARG A 3 5.26 14.06 -9.45
N HIS A 4 5.85 12.86 -9.46
CA HIS A 4 6.01 12.01 -8.28
C HIS A 4 7.37 11.31 -8.11
N ASN A 5 8.36 11.57 -8.98
CA ASN A 5 9.69 10.94 -8.96
C ASN A 5 9.72 9.39 -8.86
N LEU A 6 8.61 8.72 -9.16
CA LEU A 6 8.52 7.26 -9.05
C LEU A 6 9.34 6.58 -10.14
N LEU A 7 10.11 5.57 -9.75
CA LEU A 7 10.72 4.67 -10.70
C LEU A 7 9.62 3.80 -11.34
N PRO A 8 9.87 3.21 -12.53
CA PRO A 8 8.89 2.36 -13.19
C PRO A 8 8.37 1.22 -12.31
N ASN A 9 9.20 0.65 -11.45
CA ASN A 9 8.80 -0.38 -10.48
C ASN A 9 7.78 0.15 -9.46
N ASP A 10 7.98 1.35 -8.91
CA ASP A 10 7.06 1.93 -7.92
C ASP A 10 5.70 2.22 -8.55
N ALA A 11 5.71 2.70 -9.80
CA ALA A 11 4.50 2.92 -10.57
C ALA A 11 3.72 1.61 -10.81
N ILE A 12 4.41 0.51 -11.13
CA ILE A 12 3.79 -0.81 -11.33
C ILE A 12 3.19 -1.33 -10.03
N ILE A 13 3.88 -1.19 -8.90
CA ILE A 13 3.37 -1.62 -7.58
C ILE A 13 2.07 -0.89 -7.26
N ILE A 14 2.06 0.45 -7.37
CA ILE A 14 0.86 1.26 -7.10
C ILE A 14 -0.28 0.94 -8.07
N ALA A 15 0.01 0.83 -9.37
CA ALA A 15 -0.99 0.48 -10.37
C ALA A 15 -1.62 -0.88 -10.07
N THR A 16 -0.81 -1.86 -9.65
CA THR A 16 -1.27 -3.19 -9.26
C THR A 16 -2.16 -3.12 -8.03
N CYS A 17 -1.76 -2.38 -6.99
CA CYS A 17 -2.58 -2.22 -5.78
C CYS A 17 -3.92 -1.57 -6.10
N ASN A 18 -3.92 -0.49 -6.89
CA ASN A 18 -5.13 0.22 -7.28
C ASN A 18 -6.06 -0.66 -8.14
N HIS A 19 -5.52 -1.35 -9.15
CA HIS A 19 -6.30 -2.23 -10.03
C HIS A 19 -6.97 -3.38 -9.29
N ASN A 20 -6.27 -3.97 -8.30
CA ASN A 20 -6.76 -5.11 -7.52
C ASN A 20 -7.49 -4.72 -6.23
N ASN A 21 -7.80 -3.44 -6.01
CA ASN A 21 -8.41 -2.93 -4.78
C ASN A 21 -7.63 -3.28 -3.49
N ILE A 22 -6.31 -3.43 -3.57
CA ILE A 22 -5.46 -3.64 -2.40
C ILE A 22 -5.32 -2.30 -1.67
N LYS A 23 -5.87 -2.24 -0.45
CA LYS A 23 -5.92 -0.99 0.34
C LYS A 23 -4.73 -0.77 1.25
N ASN A 24 -3.83 -1.75 1.37
CA ASN A 24 -2.66 -1.64 2.23
C ASN A 24 -1.40 -2.05 1.45
N LEU A 25 -0.39 -1.18 1.45
CA LEU A 25 0.93 -1.45 0.88
C LEU A 25 1.94 -1.41 2.03
N ALA A 26 2.64 -2.51 2.28
CA ALA A 26 3.74 -2.53 3.24
C ALA A 26 5.06 -2.20 2.53
N SER A 27 5.69 -1.10 2.92
CA SER A 27 6.99 -0.69 2.38
C SER A 27 7.67 0.30 3.32
N TYR A 28 9.00 0.23 3.39
CA TYR A 28 9.83 1.24 4.06
C TYR A 28 10.24 2.38 3.12
N ASP A 29 9.92 2.28 1.83
CA ASP A 29 10.26 3.30 0.85
C ASP A 29 9.32 4.51 0.99
N SER A 30 9.90 5.65 1.35
CA SER A 30 9.18 6.88 1.63
C SER A 30 8.61 7.55 0.38
N ASP A 31 9.08 7.19 -0.82
CA ASP A 31 8.54 7.70 -2.08
C ASP A 31 7.08 7.26 -2.30
N PHE A 32 6.66 6.17 -1.64
CA PHE A 32 5.27 5.72 -1.66
C PHE A 32 4.30 6.59 -0.87
N ASN A 33 4.76 7.47 0.03
CA ASN A 33 3.88 8.19 0.95
C ASN A 33 2.87 9.08 0.22
N ILE A 34 3.34 9.86 -0.76
CA ILE A 34 2.49 10.79 -1.51
C ILE A 34 1.57 10.04 -2.47
N VAL A 35 2.12 9.07 -3.20
CA VAL A 35 1.37 8.37 -4.25
C VAL A 35 0.32 7.43 -3.65
N SER A 36 0.65 6.67 -2.60
CA SER A 36 -0.31 5.74 -1.96
C SER A 36 -1.53 6.50 -1.44
N ASN A 37 -1.31 7.66 -0.79
CA ASN A 37 -2.39 8.50 -0.30
C ASN A 37 -3.32 8.99 -1.43
N THR A 38 -2.76 9.32 -2.61
CA THR A 38 -3.55 9.76 -3.78
C THR A 38 -4.50 8.66 -4.28
N PHE A 39 -4.10 7.39 -4.18
CA PHE A 39 -4.92 6.23 -4.58
C PHE A 39 -5.75 5.63 -3.43
N GLY A 40 -5.77 6.26 -2.26
CA GLY A 40 -6.45 5.72 -1.08
C GLY A 40 -5.86 4.41 -0.58
N ILE A 41 -4.56 4.20 -0.82
CA ILE A 41 -3.78 3.06 -0.34
C ILE A 41 -3.08 3.50 0.94
N ARG A 42 -3.25 2.73 2.02
CA ARG A 42 -2.56 2.93 3.29
C ARG A 42 -1.15 2.36 3.19
N LEU A 43 -0.15 3.20 3.40
CA LEU A 43 1.23 2.77 3.57
C LEU A 43 1.42 2.23 4.99
N LEU A 44 1.97 1.02 5.11
CA LEU A 44 2.36 0.39 6.37
C LEU A 44 3.90 0.39 6.41
N SER A 45 4.47 1.23 7.28
CA SER A 45 5.91 1.44 7.37
C SER A 45 6.48 1.09 8.75
N SER A 46 5.63 0.60 9.66
CA SER A 46 5.99 0.22 11.02
C SER A 46 5.19 -0.99 11.47
N VAL A 47 5.67 -1.69 12.49
CA VAL A 47 4.93 -2.81 13.11
C VAL A 47 3.60 -2.32 13.70
N GLU A 48 3.62 -1.10 14.24
CA GLU A 48 2.47 -0.43 14.83
C GLU A 48 1.34 -0.19 13.81
N ASP A 49 1.67 -0.04 12.52
CA ASP A 49 0.66 0.16 11.48
C ASP A 49 -0.19 -1.09 11.25
N PHE A 50 0.38 -2.29 11.43
CA PHE A 50 -0.38 -3.54 11.33
C PHE A 50 -1.42 -3.68 12.44
N ASN A 51 -1.13 -3.15 13.62
CA ASN A 51 -2.07 -3.16 14.74
C ASN A 51 -3.30 -2.28 14.50
N LYS A 52 -3.21 -1.31 13.57
CA LYS A 52 -4.33 -0.42 13.18
C LYS A 52 -5.22 -1.05 12.09
N ILE A 53 -4.83 -2.20 11.54
CA ILE A 53 -5.61 -2.90 10.51
C ILE A 53 -6.67 -3.74 11.21
N PRO A 54 -7.96 -3.61 10.84
CA PRO A 54 -9.01 -4.49 11.36
C PRO A 54 -8.64 -5.95 11.12
N ARG A 55 -8.55 -6.74 12.19
CA ARG A 55 -8.34 -8.18 12.06
C ARG A 55 -9.60 -8.77 11.44
N ILE A 56 -9.49 -9.20 10.19
CA ILE A 56 -10.50 -10.07 9.59
C ILE A 56 -10.28 -11.43 10.25
N ASN A 57 -11.28 -11.92 10.99
CA ASN A 57 -11.31 -13.32 11.37
C ASN A 57 -11.46 -14.13 10.09
N LEU A 58 -10.34 -14.53 9.51
CA LEU A 58 -10.30 -15.61 8.55
C LEU A 58 -10.57 -16.87 9.36
N SER A 59 -11.85 -17.18 9.64
CA SER A 59 -12.21 -18.52 10.05
C SER A 59 -11.81 -19.41 8.88
N ARG A 60 -10.67 -20.06 9.03
CA ARG A 60 -10.32 -21.21 8.23
C ARG A 60 -11.44 -22.23 8.45
N ASN A 61 -12.32 -22.36 7.46
CA ASN A 61 -13.24 -23.47 7.36
C ASN A 61 -12.39 -24.67 6.94
N ASP A 62 -11.63 -25.20 7.89
CA ASP A 62 -10.92 -26.48 7.78
C ASP A 62 -11.84 -27.58 8.32
#